data_AF-A0A2V7JIA5-F1
#
_entry.id   AF-A0A2V7JIA5-F1
#
_cell.length_a   1.000
_cell.length_b   1.000
_cell.length_c   1.000
_cell.angle_alpha   90.00
_cell.angle_beta   90.00
_cell.angle_gamma   90.00
#
_symmetry.space_group_name_H-M   'P 1'
#
loop_
_entity.id
_entity.type
_entity.pdbx_description
1 polymer ?
#
loop_
_entity_poly.entity_id
_entity_poly.type
_entity_poly.pdbx_seq_one_letter_code
_entity_poly.pdbx_strand_id
1 'polypeptide(L)'
;WIHQVPPDAGVELVVTLKPYSIWTYPPPNPPIAMHGQPTDADAHVPLILMGPEIRRGTYDRRVSTVDIAPTLARLLGLTPAEPLDGRVLAEALAAGN
;
A
#
# COMPACT_ATOMS: atom_id res chain seq x y z
N TRP A 1 8.98 -2.17 2.90
CA TRP A 1 9.34 -2.97 4.10
C TRP A 1 9.99 -2.10 5.18
N ILE A 2 10.84 -1.12 4.87
CA ILE A 2 11.54 -0.32 5.91
C ILE A 2 10.60 0.45 6.87
N HIS A 3 9.38 0.78 6.43
CA HIS A 3 8.34 1.39 7.26
C HIS A 3 7.30 0.40 7.81
N GLN A 4 7.52 -0.92 7.68
CA GLN A 4 6.63 -1.93 8.27
C GLN A 4 7.02 -2.27 9.72
N VAL A 5 8.23 -1.92 10.14
CA VAL A 5 8.77 -2.22 11.46
C VAL A 5 9.08 -0.90 12.15
N PRO A 6 8.51 -0.62 13.33
CA PRO A 6 8.87 0.55 14.13
C PRO A 6 10.37 0.58 14.45
N PRO A 7 11.02 1.75 14.49
CA PRO A 7 12.45 1.85 14.81
C PRO A 7 12.85 1.23 16.17
N ASP A 8 11.93 1.21 17.11
CA ASP A 8 12.07 0.70 18.48
C ASP A 8 11.57 -0.74 18.67
N ALA A 9 11.19 -1.43 17.58
CA ALA A 9 10.68 -2.80 17.65
C ALA A 9 11.72 -3.85 18.08
N GLY A 10 13.00 -3.48 18.25
CA GLY A 10 14.06 -4.39 18.67
C GLY A 10 14.43 -5.44 17.61
N VAL A 11 14.17 -5.17 16.33
CA VAL A 11 14.48 -6.10 15.24
C VAL A 11 15.98 -6.12 14.97
N GLU A 12 16.61 -7.27 15.23
CA GLU A 12 18.05 -7.48 14.96
C GLU A 12 18.34 -7.92 13.53
N LEU A 13 17.39 -8.63 12.89
CA LEU A 13 17.55 -9.17 11.54
C LEU A 13 16.24 -9.18 10.76
N VAL A 14 16.32 -8.78 9.49
CA VAL A 14 15.25 -8.97 8.49
C VAL A 14 15.76 -9.94 7.43
N VAL A 15 15.02 -11.00 7.18
CA VAL A 15 15.35 -12.02 6.16
C VAL A 15 14.35 -11.95 5.02
N THR A 16 14.85 -11.99 3.80
CA THR A 16 14.03 -12.14 2.60
C THR A 16 14.53 -13.27 1.72
N LEU A 17 13.62 -13.88 0.98
CA LEU A 17 13.93 -14.98 0.08
C LEU A 17 14.44 -14.45 -1.27
N LYS A 18 15.12 -15.30 -2.04
CA LYS A 18 15.42 -15.03 -3.45
C LYS A 18 14.10 -14.89 -4.23
N PRO A 19 14.08 -14.13 -5.35
CA PRO A 19 12.91 -14.08 -6.22
C PRO A 19 12.40 -15.47 -6.58
N TYR A 20 11.08 -15.62 -6.67
CA TYR A 20 10.37 -16.88 -6.99
C TYR A 20 10.48 -18.01 -5.96
N SER A 21 10.95 -17.71 -4.75
CA SER A 21 10.90 -18.64 -3.60
C SER A 21 9.75 -18.26 -2.68
N ILE A 22 8.98 -19.21 -2.16
CA ILE A 22 7.94 -18.97 -1.14
C ILE A 22 8.41 -19.44 0.24
N TRP A 23 7.87 -18.86 1.31
CA TRP A 23 7.99 -19.51 2.62
C TRP A 23 7.08 -20.75 2.65
N THR A 24 7.54 -21.80 3.31
CA THR A 24 6.84 -23.07 3.37
C THR A 24 6.99 -23.70 4.75
N TYR A 25 6.11 -24.65 5.06
CA TYR A 25 6.14 -25.42 6.30
C TYR A 25 6.06 -26.92 5.99
N PRO A 26 6.46 -27.81 6.92
CA PRO A 26 6.54 -29.25 6.67
C PRO A 26 5.17 -29.89 6.31
N PRO A 27 5.17 -31.12 5.77
CA PRO A 27 3.95 -31.86 5.40
C PRO A 27 2.95 -32.02 6.56
N PRO A 28 1.66 -32.33 6.29
CA PRO A 28 1.15 -32.92 5.04
C PRO A 28 0.70 -31.92 3.97
N ASN A 29 0.56 -30.64 4.28
CA ASN A 29 -0.08 -29.68 3.36
C ASN A 29 0.71 -28.37 3.23
N PRO A 30 1.91 -28.40 2.61
CA PRO A 30 2.69 -27.18 2.39
C PRO A 30 1.92 -26.20 1.48
N PRO A 31 2.11 -24.88 1.65
CA PRO A 31 1.49 -23.90 0.79
C PRO A 31 2.09 -24.00 -0.62
N ILE A 32 1.24 -23.94 -1.64
CA ILE A 32 1.67 -23.93 -3.05
C ILE A 32 1.87 -22.50 -3.61
N ALA A 33 1.43 -21.48 -2.87
CA ALA A 33 1.65 -20.06 -3.15
C ALA A 33 1.54 -19.26 -1.84
N MET A 34 2.28 -18.16 -1.72
CA MET A 34 2.22 -17.27 -0.57
C MET A 34 2.63 -15.84 -0.95
N HIS A 35 2.16 -14.85 -0.20
CA HIS A 35 2.59 -13.45 -0.27
C HIS A 35 3.46 -13.08 0.94
N GLY A 36 3.96 -11.85 1.00
CA GLY A 36 4.69 -11.29 2.14
C GLY A 36 6.18 -11.09 1.88
N GLN A 37 6.62 -11.31 0.65
CA GLN A 37 7.95 -10.94 0.20
C GLN A 37 7.98 -9.46 -0.20
N PRO A 38 9.12 -8.77 0.00
CA PRO A 38 9.30 -7.37 -0.40
C PRO A 38 9.56 -7.26 -1.92
N THR A 39 8.73 -7.90 -2.75
CA THR A 39 8.84 -7.90 -4.21
C THR A 39 7.69 -7.12 -4.83
N ASP A 40 7.85 -6.67 -6.08
CA ASP A 40 6.77 -6.02 -6.82
C ASP A 40 5.58 -6.97 -7.07
N ALA A 41 5.81 -8.29 -7.16
CA ALA A 41 4.73 -9.27 -7.32
C ALA A 41 3.74 -9.26 -6.14
N ASP A 42 4.25 -9.01 -4.93
CA ASP A 42 3.43 -8.95 -3.71
C ASP A 42 2.98 -7.51 -3.38
N ALA A 43 3.77 -6.50 -3.74
CA ALA A 43 3.52 -5.12 -3.35
C ALA A 43 2.72 -4.30 -4.38
N HIS A 44 2.71 -4.71 -5.65
CA HIS A 44 2.02 -3.98 -6.72
C HIS A 44 0.54 -4.36 -6.77
N VAL A 45 -0.28 -3.60 -6.06
CA VAL A 45 -1.73 -3.80 -5.98
C VAL A 45 -2.49 -2.74 -6.80
N PRO A 46 -3.69 -3.06 -7.32
CA PRO A 46 -4.53 -2.06 -7.97
C PRO A 46 -5.09 -1.06 -6.94
N LEU A 47 -5.06 0.23 -7.29
CA LEU A 47 -5.79 1.27 -6.56
C LEU A 47 -6.86 1.86 -7.48
N ILE A 48 -8.13 1.67 -7.11
CA ILE A 48 -9.29 2.15 -7.87
C ILE A 48 -10.09 3.09 -6.96
N LEU A 49 -10.29 4.32 -7.43
CA LEU A 49 -11.18 5.30 -6.81
C LEU A 49 -12.43 5.47 -7.69
N MET A 50 -13.61 5.53 -7.07
CA MET A 50 -14.88 5.67 -7.78
C MET A 50 -15.85 6.52 -6.94
N GLY A 51 -16.47 7.51 -7.57
CA GLY A 51 -17.44 8.39 -6.91
C GLY A 51 -17.70 9.66 -7.72
N PRO A 52 -18.67 10.49 -7.30
CA PRO A 52 -19.03 11.72 -8.01
C PRO A 52 -17.87 12.74 -8.09
N GLU A 53 -17.03 12.79 -7.06
CA GLU A 53 -15.89 13.72 -6.95
C GLU A 53 -14.57 13.13 -7.51
N ILE A 54 -14.63 11.97 -8.20
CA ILE A 54 -13.45 11.29 -8.74
C ILE A 54 -13.37 11.52 -10.25
N ARG A 55 -12.23 12.07 -10.69
CA ARG A 55 -11.93 12.27 -12.10
C ARG A 55 -11.61 10.94 -12.78
N ARG A 56 -12.46 10.54 -13.74
CA ARG A 56 -12.22 9.37 -14.60
C ARG A 56 -10.88 9.48 -15.30
N GLY A 57 -10.07 8.44 -15.18
CA GLY A 57 -8.79 8.34 -15.87
C GLY A 57 -7.99 7.13 -15.43
N THR A 58 -6.87 6.92 -16.10
CA THR A 58 -5.81 6.01 -15.68
C THR A 58 -4.58 6.85 -15.42
N TYR A 59 -3.95 6.63 -14.28
CA TYR A 59 -2.76 7.35 -13.84
C TYR A 59 -1.64 6.31 -13.69
N ASP A 60 -0.55 6.50 -14.41
CA ASP A 60 0.60 5.59 -14.50
C ASP A 60 1.71 5.92 -13.48
N ARG A 61 1.57 7.03 -12.77
CA ARG A 61 2.50 7.41 -11.70
C ARG A 61 2.48 6.40 -10.56
N ARG A 62 3.66 6.17 -9.96
CA ARG A 62 3.77 5.38 -8.73
C ARG A 62 3.04 6.08 -7.58
N VAL A 63 2.25 5.29 -6.84
CA VAL A 63 1.51 5.69 -5.64
C VAL A 63 1.69 4.61 -4.56
N SER A 64 1.28 4.91 -3.33
CA SER A 64 1.30 3.96 -2.22
C SER A 64 -0.10 3.83 -1.61
N THR A 65 -0.41 2.69 -1.01
CA THR A 65 -1.71 2.48 -0.34
C THR A 65 -1.95 3.47 0.81
N VAL A 66 -0.88 3.98 1.43
CA VAL A 66 -0.96 5.05 2.45
C VAL A 66 -1.47 6.38 1.89
N ASP A 67 -1.50 6.58 0.57
CA ASP A 67 -2.07 7.77 -0.08
C ASP A 67 -3.61 7.80 -0.03
N ILE A 68 -4.26 6.65 0.27
CA ILE A 68 -5.72 6.54 0.32
C ILE A 68 -6.30 7.44 1.42
N ALA A 69 -5.79 7.33 2.64
CA ALA A 69 -6.30 8.06 3.80
C ALA A 69 -6.27 9.60 3.62
N PRO A 70 -5.15 10.24 3.26
CA PRO A 70 -5.12 11.70 3.04
C PRO A 70 -5.97 12.13 1.84
N THR A 71 -6.12 11.27 0.81
CA THR A 71 -7.01 11.55 -0.33
C THR A 71 -8.48 11.58 0.09
N LEU A 72 -8.92 10.60 0.88
CA LEU A 72 -10.30 10.56 1.41
C LEU A 72 -10.53 11.68 2.41
N ALA A 73 -9.57 11.99 3.28
CA ALA A 73 -9.67 13.10 4.23
C ALA A 73 -9.87 14.44 3.49
N ARG A 74 -9.12 14.67 2.40
CA ARG A 74 -9.31 15.84 1.54
C ARG A 74 -10.71 15.87 0.92
N LEU A 75 -11.16 14.75 0.36
CA LEU A 75 -12.46 14.65 -0.32
C LEU A 75 -13.63 14.87 0.66
N LEU A 76 -13.49 14.45 1.91
CA LEU A 76 -14.52 14.56 2.95
C LEU A 76 -14.41 15.84 3.81
N GLY A 77 -13.43 16.70 3.56
CA GLY A 77 -13.18 17.89 4.39
C GLY A 77 -12.78 17.57 5.83
N LEU A 78 -12.14 16.42 6.06
CA LEU A 78 -11.71 15.95 7.38
C LEU A 78 -10.28 16.38 7.68
N THR A 79 -10.02 16.70 8.94
CA THR A 79 -8.66 16.86 9.46
C THR A 79 -8.21 15.52 10.05
N PRO A 80 -7.09 14.92 9.58
CA PRO A 80 -6.55 13.71 10.18
C PRO A 80 -6.27 13.90 11.67
N ALA A 81 -6.59 12.90 12.49
CA ALA A 81 -6.34 12.93 13.94
C ALA A 81 -4.85 12.77 14.29
N GLU A 82 -4.06 12.25 13.36
CA GLU A 82 -2.63 11.98 13.50
C GLU A 82 -1.91 12.25 12.15
N PRO A 83 -0.57 12.38 12.15
CA PRO A 83 0.20 12.48 10.93
C PRO A 83 -0.01 11.27 10.02
N LEU A 84 -0.17 11.52 8.72
CA LEU A 84 -0.28 10.47 7.70
C LEU A 84 0.96 10.50 6.81
N ASP A 85 1.53 9.33 6.52
CA ASP A 85 2.73 9.21 5.68
C ASP A 85 2.47 9.49 4.19
N GLY A 86 1.24 9.24 3.74
CA GLY A 86 0.85 9.38 2.35
C GLY A 86 0.64 10.82 1.90
N ARG A 87 0.45 11.00 0.61
CA ARG A 87 0.05 12.28 0.00
C ARG A 87 -1.36 12.22 -0.57
N VAL A 88 -1.97 13.38 -0.75
CA VAL A 88 -3.22 13.48 -1.50
C VAL A 88 -2.97 13.15 -2.97
N LEU A 89 -3.76 12.23 -3.52
CA LEU A 89 -3.84 11.92 -4.95
C LEU A 89 -4.71 12.96 -5.67
N ALA A 90 -4.29 14.22 -5.64
CA ALA A 90 -5.05 15.35 -6.18
C ALA A 90 -5.35 15.20 -7.68
N GLU A 91 -4.49 14.48 -8.40
CA GLU A 91 -4.71 14.08 -9.79
C GLU A 91 -5.97 13.23 -10.00
N ALA A 92 -6.45 12.50 -9.00
CA ALA A 92 -7.65 11.67 -9.13
C ALA A 92 -8.94 12.41 -8.72
N LEU A 93 -8.83 13.62 -8.18
CA LEU A 93 -9.98 14.40 -7.72
C LEU A 93 -10.51 15.29 -8.83
N ALA A 94 -11.83 15.44 -8.91
CA ALA A 94 -12.45 16.49 -9.72
C ALA A 94 -12.01 17.87 -9.18
N ALA A 95 -11.92 18.87 -10.06
CA ALA A 95 -11.76 20.24 -9.58
C ALA A 95 -13.01 20.59 -8.75
N GLY A 96 -12.81 20.96 -7.49
CA GLY A 96 -13.93 21.43 -6.65
C GLY A 96 -14.60 22.63 -7.31
N ASN A 97 -15.93 22.63 -7.32
CA ASN A 97 -16.72 23.83 -7.59
C ASN A 97 -16.53 24.87 -6.47
#